data_AF-A0A934UYB6-F1
#
_entry.id   AF-A0A934UYB6-F1
#
_cell.length_a   1.000
_cell.length_b   1.000
_cell.length_c   1.000
_cell.angle_alpha   90.00
_cell.angle_beta   90.00
_cell.angle_gamma   90.00
#
_symmetry.space_group_name_H-M   'P 1'
#
loop_
_entity.id
_entity.type
_entity.pdbx_description
1 polymer ?
#
loop_
_entity_poly.entity_id
_entity_poly.type
_entity_poly.pdbx_seq_one_letter_code
_entity_poly.pdbx_strand_id
1 'polypeptide(L)'
;MLTVEEQRDRDAEALRRTAADAQAREQAGLVFVLGAKLPDRSRDEEWALFLFNGSSKPVFDVCVESQRLSGGVQNHSLNLGALPPGQFVVPSDPTYHWGTLTDLSLSPERVHLLVKGKGTKMIVRVNFRDAQGLRWTLEEGTGLTRQVDPPVERS
;
A
#
# COMPACT_ATOMS: atom_id res chain seq x y z
N MET A 1 13.23 43.38 3.98
CA MET A 1 13.83 43.11 2.66
C MET A 1 14.88 42.05 2.90
N LEU A 2 14.77 40.88 2.27
CA LEU A 2 15.79 39.84 2.43
C LEU A 2 17.03 40.22 1.67
N THR A 3 18.19 39.84 2.18
CA THR A 3 19.42 39.85 1.40
C THR A 3 19.30 38.86 0.23
N VAL A 4 20.07 39.10 -0.83
CA VAL A 4 20.10 38.22 -2.02
C VAL A 4 20.51 36.79 -1.64
N GLU A 5 21.32 36.64 -0.60
CA GLU A 5 21.75 35.35 -0.05
C GLU A 5 20.60 34.63 0.65
N GLU A 6 19.88 35.30 1.56
CA GLU A 6 18.71 34.72 2.25
C GLU A 6 17.58 34.34 1.27
N GLN A 7 17.42 35.08 0.17
CA GLN A 7 16.45 34.74 -0.87
C GLN A 7 16.88 33.48 -1.64
N ARG A 8 18.17 33.37 -2.02
CA ARG A 8 18.71 32.18 -2.69
C ARG A 8 18.60 30.92 -1.83
N ASP A 9 18.92 31.03 -0.54
CA ASP A 9 18.82 29.90 0.38
C ASP A 9 17.38 29.41 0.54
N ARG A 10 16.41 30.35 0.59
CA ARG A 10 15.00 30.00 0.62
C ARG A 10 14.53 29.31 -0.65
N ASP A 11 14.94 29.82 -1.82
CA ASP A 11 14.57 29.25 -3.10
C ASP A 11 15.17 27.84 -3.26
N ALA A 12 16.42 27.64 -2.82
CA ALA A 12 17.07 26.34 -2.81
C ALA A 12 16.36 25.34 -1.89
N GLU A 13 15.93 25.77 -0.70
CA GLU A 13 15.19 24.93 0.24
C GLU A 13 13.79 24.58 -0.29
N ALA A 14 13.09 25.53 -0.90
CA ALA A 14 11.80 25.28 -1.53
C ALA A 14 11.91 24.27 -2.68
N LEU A 15 12.98 24.35 -3.48
CA LEU A 15 13.26 23.41 -4.56
C LEU A 15 13.55 22.01 -4.03
N ARG A 16 14.39 21.89 -2.99
CA ARG A 16 14.69 20.61 -2.33
C ARG A 16 13.43 19.96 -1.77
N ARG A 17 12.59 20.74 -1.09
CA ARG A 17 11.31 20.26 -0.54
C ARG A 17 10.38 19.75 -1.64
N THR A 18 10.27 20.49 -2.74
CA THR A 18 9.46 20.10 -3.90
C THR A 18 9.96 18.79 -4.51
N ALA A 19 11.28 18.63 -4.67
CA ALA A 19 11.88 17.40 -5.18
C ALA A 19 11.65 16.20 -4.24
N ALA A 20 11.79 16.40 -2.93
CA ALA A 20 11.54 15.37 -1.93
C ALA A 20 10.07 14.91 -1.91
N ASP A 21 9.13 15.86 -2.00
CA ASP A 21 7.69 15.57 -2.06
C ASP A 21 7.33 14.81 -3.35
N ALA A 22 7.95 15.17 -4.49
CA ALA A 22 7.76 14.47 -5.76
C ALA A 22 8.27 13.02 -5.68
N GLN A 23 9.47 12.81 -5.13
CA GLN A 23 10.06 11.47 -4.95
C GLN A 23 9.23 10.61 -3.99
N ALA A 24 8.69 11.19 -2.92
CA ALA A 24 7.81 10.49 -1.99
C ALA A 24 6.51 10.03 -2.67
N ARG A 25 5.87 10.92 -3.45
CA ARG A 25 4.67 10.59 -4.21
C ARG A 25 4.94 9.53 -5.27
N GLU A 26 6.09 9.58 -5.94
CA GLU A 26 6.52 8.55 -6.90
C GLU A 26 6.66 7.20 -6.22
N GLN A 27 7.39 7.10 -5.11
CA GLN A 27 7.53 5.85 -4.34
C GLN A 27 6.15 5.29 -3.97
N ALA A 28 5.27 6.11 -3.40
CA ALA A 28 3.95 5.70 -2.96
C ALA A 28 3.05 5.27 -4.14
N GLY A 29 3.23 5.89 -5.32
CA GLY A 29 2.53 5.51 -6.55
C GLY A 29 2.97 4.16 -7.15
N LEU A 30 4.09 3.61 -6.70
CA LEU A 30 4.57 2.27 -7.11
C LEU A 30 4.03 1.15 -6.21
N VAL A 31 3.19 1.47 -5.22
CA VAL A 31 2.52 0.48 -4.37
C VAL A 31 1.09 0.29 -4.86
N PHE A 32 0.67 -0.95 -5.02
CA PHE A 32 -0.74 -1.27 -5.23
C PHE A 32 -1.10 -2.61 -4.62
N VAL A 33 -2.39 -2.76 -4.30
CA VAL A 33 -2.96 -3.97 -3.72
C VAL A 33 -4.18 -4.36 -4.52
N LEU A 34 -4.34 -5.66 -4.79
CA LEU A 34 -5.45 -6.20 -5.55
C LEU A 34 -6.02 -7.43 -4.85
N GLY A 35 -7.30 -7.71 -5.13
CA GLY A 35 -7.84 -9.02 -4.87
C GLY A 35 -7.26 -10.06 -5.83
N ALA A 36 -7.02 -11.26 -5.32
CA ALA A 36 -6.48 -12.36 -6.09
C ALA A 36 -7.18 -13.69 -5.76
N LYS A 37 -7.04 -14.64 -6.68
CA LYS A 37 -7.41 -16.03 -6.48
C LYS A 37 -6.20 -16.94 -6.71
N LEU A 38 -6.01 -17.89 -5.80
CA LEU A 38 -4.99 -18.94 -5.82
C LEU A 38 -5.69 -20.27 -6.16
N PRO A 39 -5.70 -20.68 -7.45
CA PRO A 39 -6.53 -21.78 -7.92
C PRO A 39 -6.04 -23.17 -7.47
N ASP A 40 -4.78 -23.27 -7.05
CA ASP A 40 -4.17 -24.54 -6.64
C ASP A 40 -4.35 -24.81 -5.13
N ARG A 41 -4.99 -23.89 -4.38
CA ARG A 41 -5.30 -24.03 -2.95
C ARG A 41 -6.68 -24.59 -2.68
N SER A 42 -6.92 -24.96 -1.42
CA SER A 42 -8.22 -25.38 -0.92
C SER A 42 -9.26 -24.25 -1.03
N ARG A 43 -10.56 -24.57 -1.05
CA ARG A 43 -11.64 -23.57 -1.19
C ARG A 43 -11.62 -22.47 -0.13
N ASP A 44 -11.13 -22.78 1.07
CA ASP A 44 -11.10 -21.83 2.19
C ASP A 44 -9.87 -20.88 2.13
N GLU A 45 -8.90 -21.21 1.28
CA GLU A 45 -7.64 -20.47 1.09
C GLU A 45 -7.45 -19.99 -0.36
N GLU A 46 -8.48 -20.17 -1.20
CA GLU A 46 -8.40 -19.82 -2.63
C GLU A 46 -8.39 -18.30 -2.85
N TRP A 47 -8.87 -17.49 -1.89
CA TRP A 47 -8.91 -16.04 -2.00
C TRP A 47 -7.67 -15.44 -1.35
N ALA A 48 -7.13 -14.38 -1.96
CA ALA A 48 -5.91 -13.76 -1.48
C ALA A 48 -5.89 -12.26 -1.73
N LEU A 49 -4.99 -11.58 -1.02
CA LEU A 49 -4.54 -10.24 -1.34
C LEU A 49 -3.23 -10.35 -2.09
N PHE A 50 -3.15 -9.72 -3.27
CA PHE A 50 -1.91 -9.51 -3.99
C PHE A 50 -1.37 -8.13 -3.62
N LEU A 51 -0.12 -8.08 -3.17
CA LEU A 51 0.57 -6.85 -2.82
C LEU A 51 1.77 -6.67 -3.75
N PHE A 52 1.92 -5.46 -4.28
CA PHE A 52 3.07 -5.08 -5.08
C PHE A 52 3.70 -3.82 -4.53
N ASN A 53 5.02 -3.86 -4.39
CA ASN A 53 5.85 -2.68 -4.16
C ASN A 53 6.89 -2.61 -5.28
N GLY A 54 6.64 -1.75 -6.26
CA GLY A 54 7.54 -1.52 -7.40
C GLY A 54 8.67 -0.54 -7.11
N SER A 55 8.73 0.04 -5.91
CA SER A 55 9.80 0.97 -5.56
C SER A 55 11.07 0.23 -5.17
N SER A 56 12.20 0.94 -5.15
CA SER A 56 13.48 0.38 -4.69
C SER A 56 13.62 0.33 -3.17
N LYS A 57 12.59 0.73 -2.42
CA LYS A 57 12.62 0.85 -0.96
C LYS A 57 11.41 0.16 -0.32
N PRO A 58 11.52 -0.36 0.91
CA PRO A 58 10.37 -0.86 1.63
C PRO A 58 9.37 0.26 1.95
N VAL A 59 8.11 -0.14 2.15
CA VAL A 59 7.08 0.65 2.82
C VAL A 59 6.71 -0.02 4.14
N PHE A 60 6.18 0.75 5.09
CA PHE A 60 5.98 0.31 6.47
C PHE A 60 4.55 0.51 6.93
N ASP A 61 4.19 -0.12 8.06
CA ASP A 61 2.88 0.00 8.70
C ASP A 61 1.72 -0.20 7.69
N VAL A 62 1.83 -1.23 6.84
CA VAL A 62 0.84 -1.47 5.78
C VAL A 62 -0.42 -2.06 6.40
N CYS A 63 -1.54 -1.37 6.26
CA CYS A 63 -2.86 -1.83 6.65
C CYS A 63 -3.76 -1.90 5.43
N VAL A 64 -4.24 -3.10 5.10
CA VAL A 64 -5.17 -3.33 3.99
C VAL A 64 -6.56 -3.61 4.55
N GLU A 65 -7.50 -2.74 4.23
CA GLU A 65 -8.94 -2.94 4.43
C GLU A 65 -9.54 -3.50 3.14
N SER A 66 -10.23 -4.64 3.27
CA SER A 66 -10.85 -5.31 2.12
C SER A 66 -12.26 -5.80 2.47
N GLN A 67 -13.04 -6.14 1.45
CA GLN A 67 -14.35 -6.73 1.58
C GLN A 67 -14.50 -7.93 0.66
N ARG A 68 -15.45 -8.82 0.96
CA ARG A 68 -15.73 -9.99 0.13
C ARG A 68 -16.19 -9.57 -1.27
N LEU A 69 -15.94 -10.43 -2.26
CA LEU A 69 -16.38 -10.21 -3.66
C LEU A 69 -17.91 -10.06 -3.79
N SER A 70 -18.68 -10.67 -2.89
CA SER A 70 -20.14 -10.52 -2.82
C SER A 70 -20.58 -9.10 -2.40
N GLY A 71 -19.66 -8.30 -1.85
CA GLY A 71 -19.91 -6.98 -1.28
C GLY A 71 -20.50 -7.04 0.13
N GLY A 72 -20.45 -5.90 0.84
CA GLY A 72 -21.22 -5.64 2.06
C GLY A 72 -20.66 -6.22 3.37
N VAL A 73 -19.76 -7.20 3.30
CA VAL A 73 -19.07 -7.76 4.47
C VAL A 73 -17.58 -7.45 4.36
N GLN A 74 -17.08 -6.65 5.30
CA GLN A 74 -15.66 -6.37 5.44
C GLN A 74 -14.92 -7.63 5.91
N ASN A 75 -13.74 -7.86 5.33
CA ASN A 75 -12.79 -8.83 5.86
C ASN A 75 -12.04 -8.20 7.03
N HIS A 76 -11.35 -9.03 7.82
CA HIS A 76 -10.39 -8.53 8.79
C HIS A 76 -9.28 -7.74 8.08
N SER A 77 -8.81 -6.66 8.71
CA SER A 77 -7.69 -5.90 8.17
C SER A 77 -6.41 -6.73 8.19
N LEU A 78 -5.66 -6.70 7.09
CA LEU A 78 -4.30 -7.25 7.05
C LEU A 78 -3.32 -6.17 7.50
N ASN A 79 -2.52 -6.45 8.53
CA ASN A 79 -1.49 -5.55 9.03
C ASN A 79 -0.09 -6.16 8.80
N LEU A 80 0.79 -5.42 8.13
CA LEU A 80 2.18 -5.80 7.89
C LEU A 80 3.10 -4.71 8.44
N GLY A 81 4.14 -5.10 9.19
CA GLY A 81 5.15 -4.15 9.66
C GLY A 81 5.97 -3.54 8.52
N ALA A 82 6.25 -4.32 7.48
CA ALA A 82 6.96 -3.87 6.29
C ALA A 82 6.53 -4.65 5.05
N LEU A 83 6.52 -3.97 3.90
CA LEU A 83 6.38 -4.57 2.58
C LEU A 83 7.63 -4.22 1.75
N PRO A 84 8.57 -5.16 1.56
CA PRO A 84 9.77 -4.94 0.76
C PRO A 84 9.42 -4.81 -0.73
N PRO A 85 10.38 -4.37 -1.57
CA PRO A 85 10.22 -4.39 -3.02
C PRO A 85 9.89 -5.80 -3.53
N GLY A 86 8.90 -5.92 -4.43
CA GLY A 86 8.55 -7.20 -5.04
C GLY A 86 7.05 -7.45 -5.16
N GLN A 87 6.73 -8.73 -5.37
CA GLN A 87 5.38 -9.24 -5.62
C GLN A 87 5.05 -10.29 -4.56
N PHE A 88 3.95 -10.09 -3.85
CA PHE A 88 3.58 -10.94 -2.73
C PHE A 88 2.11 -11.32 -2.79
N VAL A 89 1.79 -12.46 -2.19
CA VAL A 89 0.41 -12.87 -1.92
C VAL A 89 0.22 -13.21 -0.45
N VAL A 90 -0.95 -12.86 0.07
CA VAL A 90 -1.42 -13.28 1.39
C VAL A 90 -2.75 -14.01 1.20
N PRO A 91 -2.78 -15.34 1.34
CA PRO A 91 -4.00 -16.13 1.23
C PRO A 91 -4.92 -15.83 2.42
N SER A 92 -6.22 -16.04 2.25
CA SER A 92 -7.15 -16.14 3.38
C SER A 92 -6.80 -17.36 4.21
N ASP A 93 -6.98 -17.25 5.53
CA ASP A 93 -6.78 -18.36 6.46
C ASP A 93 -8.03 -18.52 7.34
N PRO A 94 -8.56 -19.74 7.49
CA PRO A 94 -9.80 -19.97 8.26
C PRO A 94 -9.64 -19.71 9.76
N THR A 95 -8.42 -19.80 10.30
CA THR A 95 -8.11 -19.64 11.73
C THR A 95 -7.61 -18.23 12.05
N TYR A 96 -6.74 -17.69 11.20
CA TYR A 96 -6.01 -16.44 11.43
C TYR A 96 -6.50 -15.28 10.55
N HIS A 97 -7.55 -15.50 9.76
CA HIS A 97 -8.11 -14.60 8.74
C HIS A 97 -7.19 -14.39 7.53
N TRP A 98 -5.90 -14.21 7.76
CA TRP A 98 -4.86 -14.06 6.75
C TRP A 98 -3.70 -15.01 7.04
N GLY A 99 -3.21 -15.69 6.00
CA GLY A 99 -2.07 -16.58 6.07
C GLY A 99 -0.74 -15.85 5.94
N THR A 100 0.30 -16.59 5.56
CA THR A 100 1.67 -16.06 5.46
C THR A 100 1.87 -15.22 4.19
N LEU A 101 2.61 -14.12 4.33
CA LEU A 101 3.11 -13.33 3.20
C LEU A 101 4.09 -14.18 2.37
N THR A 102 3.68 -14.54 1.17
CA THR A 102 4.46 -15.38 0.25
C THR A 102 5.09 -14.51 -0.82
N ASP A 103 6.42 -14.56 -0.94
CA ASP A 103 7.17 -13.93 -2.03
C ASP A 103 7.08 -14.79 -3.30
N LEU A 104 6.44 -14.24 -4.35
CA LEU A 104 6.23 -14.96 -5.61
C LEU A 104 7.51 -15.18 -6.41
N SER A 105 8.59 -14.44 -6.12
CA SER A 105 9.89 -14.66 -6.75
C SER A 105 10.61 -15.89 -6.19
N LEU A 106 10.36 -16.22 -4.92
CA LEU A 106 10.96 -17.36 -4.22
C LEU A 106 10.07 -18.60 -4.25
N SER A 107 8.76 -18.40 -4.24
CA SER A 107 7.76 -19.47 -4.29
C SER A 107 6.70 -19.14 -5.34
N PRO A 108 6.97 -19.45 -6.63
CA PRO A 108 6.03 -19.19 -7.70
C PRO A 108 4.74 -20.00 -7.50
N GLU A 109 3.64 -19.28 -7.30
CA GLU A 109 2.29 -19.85 -7.23
C GLU A 109 1.45 -19.24 -8.35
N ARG A 110 0.47 -19.98 -8.88
CA ARG A 110 -0.44 -19.42 -9.88
C ARG A 110 -1.35 -18.40 -9.20
N VAL A 111 -1.37 -17.18 -9.73
CA VAL A 111 -2.20 -16.08 -9.18
C VAL A 111 -3.11 -15.53 -10.28
N HIS A 112 -4.41 -15.49 -10.00
CA HIS A 112 -5.39 -14.83 -10.87
C HIS A 112 -5.80 -13.49 -10.23
N LEU A 113 -5.37 -12.38 -10.83
CA LEU A 113 -5.67 -11.04 -10.35
C LEU A 113 -7.10 -10.62 -10.73
N LEU A 114 -7.82 -10.05 -9.77
CA LEU A 114 -9.21 -9.63 -9.92
C LEU A 114 -9.28 -8.16 -10.33
N VAL A 115 -9.05 -7.89 -11.61
CA VAL A 115 -8.94 -6.51 -12.15
C VAL A 115 -10.22 -5.98 -12.82
N LYS A 116 -11.32 -6.75 -12.82
CA LYS A 116 -12.58 -6.39 -13.52
C LYS A 116 -13.83 -6.67 -12.69
N GLY A 117 -14.88 -5.89 -12.92
CA GLY A 117 -16.20 -6.09 -12.33
C GLY A 117 -16.21 -5.86 -10.82
N LYS A 118 -16.76 -6.81 -10.05
CA LYS A 118 -16.80 -6.72 -8.57
C LYS A 118 -15.41 -6.82 -7.92
N GLY A 119 -14.40 -7.30 -8.64
CA GLY A 119 -13.03 -7.46 -8.15
C GLY A 119 -12.33 -6.14 -7.81
N THR A 120 -12.67 -5.06 -8.52
CA THR A 120 -12.09 -3.72 -8.26
C THR A 120 -12.50 -3.16 -6.90
N LYS A 121 -13.65 -3.57 -6.37
CA LYS A 121 -14.17 -3.12 -5.07
C LYS A 121 -13.72 -4.00 -3.90
N MET A 122 -12.88 -5.00 -4.15
CA MET A 122 -12.44 -5.91 -3.10
C MET A 122 -11.49 -5.19 -2.12
N ILE A 123 -10.63 -4.32 -2.62
CA ILE A 123 -9.80 -3.44 -1.79
C ILE A 123 -10.59 -2.18 -1.52
N VAL A 124 -10.76 -1.86 -0.24
CA VAL A 124 -11.46 -0.64 0.18
C VAL A 124 -10.44 0.47 0.38
N ARG A 125 -9.41 0.19 1.18
CA ARG A 125 -8.38 1.15 1.53
C ARG A 125 -7.06 0.45 1.84
N VAL A 126 -5.95 1.08 1.47
CA VAL A 126 -4.62 0.69 1.94
C VAL A 126 -3.96 1.90 2.58
N ASN A 127 -3.52 1.77 3.83
CA ASN A 127 -2.70 2.77 4.49
C ASN A 127 -1.27 2.25 4.62
N PHE A 128 -0.28 3.11 4.43
CA PHE A 128 1.13 2.76 4.64
C PHE A 128 1.99 4.00 4.85
N ARG A 129 3.23 3.78 5.29
CA ARG A 129 4.29 4.78 5.34
C ARG A 129 5.33 4.52 4.25
N ASP A 130 5.75 5.57 3.56
CA ASP A 130 6.89 5.48 2.65
C ASP A 130 8.22 5.42 3.42
N ALA A 131 9.34 5.35 2.68
CA ALA A 131 10.67 5.26 3.29
C ALA A 131 11.12 6.55 4.01
N GLN A 132 10.40 7.66 3.80
CA GLN A 132 10.62 8.93 4.49
C GLN A 132 9.67 9.09 5.70
N GLY A 133 8.83 8.09 5.97
CA GLY A 133 7.87 8.08 7.08
C GLY A 133 6.57 8.83 6.80
N LEU A 134 6.36 9.32 5.57
CA LEU A 134 5.13 10.01 5.20
C LEU A 134 4.00 8.99 5.03
N ARG A 135 2.80 9.37 5.48
CA ARG A 135 1.61 8.51 5.42
C ARG A 135 0.86 8.70 4.12
N TRP A 136 0.48 7.57 3.54
CA TRP A 136 -0.25 7.49 2.28
C TRP A 136 -1.47 6.60 2.42
N THR A 137 -2.51 6.94 1.68
CA THR A 137 -3.72 6.14 1.56
C THR A 137 -4.01 5.88 0.08
N LEU A 138 -4.20 4.61 -0.27
CA LEU A 138 -4.77 4.18 -1.54
C LEU A 138 -6.25 3.84 -1.34
N GLU A 139 -7.13 4.69 -1.82
CA GLU A 139 -8.57 4.41 -1.89
C GLU A 139 -8.84 3.46 -3.06
N GLU A 140 -9.67 2.44 -2.84
CA GLU A 140 -9.97 1.38 -3.82
C GLU A 140 -8.71 0.73 -4.44
N GLY A 141 -7.60 0.72 -3.69
CA GLY A 141 -6.31 0.16 -4.11
C GLY A 141 -5.52 0.98 -5.13
N THR A 142 -6.01 2.15 -5.59
CA THR A 142 -5.38 2.95 -6.66
C THR A 142 -5.38 4.46 -6.43
N GLY A 143 -6.36 5.00 -5.71
CA GLY A 143 -6.50 6.44 -5.48
C GLY A 143 -5.52 6.95 -4.41
N LEU A 144 -4.36 7.45 -4.83
CA LEU A 144 -3.29 7.86 -3.90
C LEU A 144 -3.50 9.27 -3.32
N THR A 145 -3.66 9.33 -2.01
CA THR A 145 -3.72 10.57 -1.23
C THR A 145 -2.65 10.56 -0.13
N ARG A 146 -2.06 11.73 0.13
CA ARG A 146 -1.15 11.92 1.27
C ARG A 146 -1.98 12.27 2.49
N GLN A 147 -1.75 11.59 3.61
CA GLN A 147 -2.32 12.01 4.88
C GLN A 147 -1.45 13.11 5.49
N VAL A 148 -2.09 14.20 5.90
CA VAL A 148 -1.46 15.21 6.76
C VAL A 148 -1.82 14.81 8.18
N ASP A 149 -0.82 14.48 9.00
CA ASP A 149 -1.08 14.21 10.41
C ASP A 149 -1.81 15.43 11.02
N PRO A 150 -2.91 15.23 11.76
CA PRO A 150 -3.55 16.34 12.46
C PRO A 150 -2.52 16.98 13.40
N PRO A 151 -2.52 18.32 13.56
CA PRO A 151 -1.63 18.96 14.51
C PRO A 151 -1.84 18.34 15.88
N VAL A 152 -0.76 17.82 16.48
CA VAL A 152 -0.79 17.30 17.84
C VAL A 152 -1.16 18.47 18.75
N GLU A 153 -2.41 18.52 19.21
CA GLU A 153 -2.81 19.40 20.31
C GLU A 153 -2.01 18.96 21.54
N ARG A 154 -0.97 19.73 21.86
CA ARG A 154 -0.25 19.58 23.13
C ARG A 154 -1.21 20.05 24.23
N SER A 155 -1.75 19.10 24.98
CA SER A 155 -2.43 19.33 26.26
C SER A 155 -1.43 19.76 27.33
#